data_AF-A0A351BLN2-F1
#
_entry.id   AF-A0A351BLN2-F1
#
_cell.length_a   1.000
_cell.length_b   1.000
_cell.length_c   1.000
_cell.angle_alpha   90.00
_cell.angle_beta   90.00
_cell.angle_gamma   90.00
#
_symmetry.space_group_name_H-M   'P 1'
#
loop_
_entity.id
_entity.type
_entity.pdbx_description
1 polymer ?
#
loop_
_entity_poly.entity_id
_entity_poly.type
_entity_poly.pdbx_seq_one_letter_code
_entity_poly.pdbx_strand_id
1 'polypeptide(L)'
;MLKSAALLVLSLACSLPAAAAEASLICFGNEPSWSLSFTAHGAARLELPDQGAVDYRGRETRLEAPKERAWRGRPTSGRAGELVAFLTDATCSDGMSEAQHPVTARVSLPNGRLLIGCCRVPAATRTPPPPAMTIEGPTWRLSTIGSSEPDTAGQTGRPVTARFAAGRVDGF
;
A
#
# COMPACT_ATOMS: atom_id res chain seq x y z
N MET A 1 18.46 58.09 -5.10
CA MET A 1 18.75 56.87 -5.87
C MET A 1 18.46 55.67 -4.97
N LEU A 2 17.25 55.11 -5.05
CA LEU A 2 16.79 54.00 -4.20
C LEU A 2 17.26 52.67 -4.83
N LYS A 3 18.01 51.88 -4.07
CA LYS A 3 18.46 50.53 -4.47
C LYS A 3 17.35 49.52 -4.21
N SER A 4 16.83 48.92 -5.28
CA SER A 4 15.90 47.78 -5.21
C SER A 4 16.67 46.52 -4.79
N ALA A 5 16.36 45.99 -3.60
CA ALA A 5 16.81 44.67 -3.17
C ALA A 5 15.72 43.64 -3.54
N ALA A 6 16.02 42.76 -4.48
CA ALA A 6 15.15 41.65 -4.86
C ALA A 6 15.27 40.52 -3.82
N LEU A 7 14.18 40.25 -3.09
CA LEU A 7 14.07 39.09 -2.22
C LEU A 7 13.75 37.84 -3.05
N LEU A 8 14.68 36.89 -3.06
CA LEU A 8 14.49 35.57 -3.67
C LEU A 8 13.77 34.66 -2.65
N VAL A 9 12.51 34.30 -2.93
CA VAL A 9 11.72 33.38 -2.10
C VAL A 9 12.16 31.94 -2.39
N LEU A 10 12.84 31.31 -1.44
CA LEU A 10 13.18 29.88 -1.49
C LEU A 10 11.93 29.05 -1.17
N SER A 11 11.40 28.34 -2.17
CA SER A 11 10.30 27.39 -1.99
C SER A 11 10.83 26.05 -1.46
N LEU A 12 10.78 25.84 -0.14
CA LEU A 12 11.04 24.52 0.45
C LEU A 12 9.88 23.57 0.12
N ALA A 13 10.08 22.67 -0.84
CA ALA A 13 9.18 21.55 -1.08
C ALA A 13 9.35 20.52 0.05
N CYS A 14 8.49 20.60 1.07
CA CYS A 14 8.39 19.56 2.10
C CYS A 14 7.91 18.25 1.45
N SER A 15 8.83 17.30 1.33
CA SER A 15 8.51 15.93 0.94
C SER A 15 7.94 15.22 2.16
N LEU A 16 6.62 15.23 2.31
CA LEU A 16 5.95 14.42 3.33
C LEU A 16 6.16 12.93 3.00
N PRO A 17 6.56 12.10 3.96
CA PRO A 17 6.66 10.67 3.74
C PRO A 17 5.24 10.15 3.45
N ALA A 18 5.08 9.51 2.30
CA ALA A 18 3.88 8.75 2.00
C ALA A 18 3.76 7.64 3.06
N ALA A 19 2.83 7.79 3.99
CA ALA A 19 2.48 6.72 4.92
C ALA A 19 2.15 5.49 4.08
N ALA A 20 2.95 4.43 4.23
CA ALA A 20 2.68 3.16 3.59
C ALA A 20 1.25 2.77 3.94
N ALA A 21 0.36 2.76 2.96
CA ALA A 21 -1.00 2.32 3.15
C ALA A 21 -0.92 0.88 3.69
N GLU A 22 -1.27 0.68 4.96
CA GLU A 22 -1.37 -0.65 5.55
C GLU A 22 -2.23 -1.50 4.61
N ALA A 23 -1.71 -2.66 4.23
CA ALA A 23 -2.34 -3.50 3.23
C ALA A 23 -3.78 -3.80 3.64
N SER A 24 -4.74 -3.27 2.89
CA SER A 24 -6.16 -3.33 3.20
C SER A 24 -6.69 -4.73 2.98
N LEU A 25 -6.99 -5.49 4.04
CA LEU A 25 -7.58 -6.82 3.89
C LEU A 25 -9.01 -6.70 3.35
N ILE A 26 -9.39 -7.50 2.34
CA ILE A 26 -10.76 -7.57 1.83
C ILE A 26 -11.28 -8.98 2.00
N CYS A 27 -12.36 -9.12 2.76
CA CYS A 27 -13.10 -10.37 2.92
C CYS A 27 -14.37 -10.33 2.07
N PHE A 28 -14.79 -11.48 1.55
CA PHE A 28 -15.94 -11.59 0.66
C PHE A 28 -16.52 -13.01 0.73
N GLY A 29 -17.80 -13.12 0.36
CA GLY A 29 -18.45 -14.40 0.13
C GLY A 29 -19.36 -14.33 -1.10
N ASN A 30 -19.61 -15.48 -1.69
CA ASN A 30 -20.36 -15.60 -2.94
C ASN A 30 -21.85 -15.86 -2.69
N GLU A 31 -22.19 -16.72 -1.73
CA GLU A 31 -23.59 -17.07 -1.41
C GLU A 31 -23.86 -17.08 0.11
N PRO A 32 -24.55 -16.06 0.66
CA PRO A 32 -24.96 -14.83 -0.01
C PRO A 32 -23.75 -13.98 -0.44
N SER A 33 -23.94 -13.07 -1.40
CA SER A 33 -22.86 -12.18 -1.84
C SER A 33 -22.66 -11.04 -0.84
N TRP A 34 -21.41 -10.76 -0.45
CA TRP A 34 -21.05 -9.66 0.46
C TRP A 34 -19.56 -9.31 0.34
N SER A 35 -19.19 -8.11 0.76
CA SER A 35 -17.79 -7.73 0.97
C SER A 35 -17.58 -6.96 2.27
N LEU A 36 -16.43 -7.15 2.91
CA LEU A 36 -15.97 -6.39 4.07
C LEU A 36 -14.52 -5.98 3.82
N SER A 37 -14.28 -4.69 3.63
CA SER A 37 -12.94 -4.15 3.44
C SER A 37 -12.45 -3.49 4.73
N PHE A 38 -11.25 -3.85 5.17
CA PHE A 38 -10.57 -3.22 6.30
C PHE A 38 -9.60 -2.17 5.76
N THR A 39 -9.62 -0.99 6.38
CA THR A 39 -8.71 0.11 6.05
C THR A 39 -7.91 0.51 7.29
N ALA A 40 -6.92 1.37 7.09
CA ALA A 40 -6.06 1.86 8.16
C ALA A 40 -6.89 2.48 9.31
N HIS A 41 -6.32 2.41 10.52
CA HIS A 41 -6.91 3.00 11.73
C HIS A 41 -8.27 2.37 12.13
N GLY A 42 -8.44 1.07 11.90
CA GLY A 42 -9.59 0.30 12.39
C GLY A 42 -10.92 0.68 11.74
N ALA A 43 -10.91 1.27 10.55
CA ALA A 43 -12.11 1.45 9.75
C ALA A 43 -12.41 0.18 8.94
N ALA A 44 -13.70 -0.12 8.76
CA ALA A 44 -14.15 -1.17 7.87
C ALA A 44 -15.39 -0.73 7.10
N ARG A 45 -15.56 -1.22 5.88
CA ARG A 45 -16.74 -0.97 5.05
C ARG A 45 -17.36 -2.29 4.63
N LEU A 46 -18.59 -2.53 5.08
CA LEU A 46 -19.41 -3.67 4.68
C LEU A 46 -20.25 -3.27 3.48
N GLU A 47 -20.30 -4.10 2.44
CA GLU A 47 -21.19 -3.93 1.30
C GLU A 47 -22.04 -5.19 1.13
N LEU A 48 -23.36 -4.98 1.08
CA LEU A 48 -24.34 -6.01 0.78
C LEU A 48 -25.11 -5.55 -0.48
N PRO A 49 -25.30 -6.42 -1.50
CA PRO A 49 -25.96 -6.03 -2.75
C PRO A 49 -27.30 -5.32 -2.55
N ASP A 50 -28.12 -5.80 -1.61
CA ASP A 50 -29.48 -5.30 -1.38
C ASP A 50 -29.56 -4.13 -0.38
N GLN A 51 -28.49 -3.84 0.38
CA GLN A 51 -28.51 -2.87 1.49
C GLN A 51 -27.53 -1.72 1.29
N GLY A 52 -26.70 -1.78 0.25
CA GLY A 52 -25.63 -0.83 0.01
C GLY A 52 -24.48 -0.97 1.01
N ALA A 53 -23.70 0.08 1.10
CA ALA A 53 -22.49 0.10 1.91
C ALA A 53 -22.70 0.78 3.26
N VAL A 54 -22.09 0.20 4.31
CA VAL A 54 -22.11 0.73 5.67
C VAL A 54 -20.67 0.82 6.18
N ASP A 55 -20.29 2.01 6.62
CA ASP A 55 -18.98 2.26 7.22
C ASP A 55 -19.02 2.02 8.73
N TYR A 56 -17.98 1.37 9.24
CA TYR A 56 -17.80 1.05 10.64
C TYR A 56 -16.44 1.53 11.14
N ARG A 57 -16.38 1.81 12.45
CA ARG A 57 -15.14 2.04 13.19
C ARG A 57 -15.04 1.04 14.33
N GLY A 58 -13.87 0.44 14.47
CA GLY A 58 -13.66 -0.67 15.39
C GLY A 58 -12.22 -0.84 15.81
N ARG A 59 -11.99 -1.96 16.51
CA ARG A 59 -10.67 -2.38 16.98
C ARG A 59 -10.49 -3.86 16.69
N GLU A 60 -9.26 -4.22 16.37
CA GLU A 60 -8.83 -5.60 16.25
C GLU A 60 -8.26 -6.08 17.59
N THR A 61 -8.52 -7.35 17.88
CA THR A 61 -7.89 -8.13 18.94
C THR A 61 -7.32 -9.39 18.31
N ARG A 62 -6.19 -9.88 18.84
CA ARG A 62 -5.49 -11.04 18.30
C ARG A 62 -5.28 -12.08 19.38
N LEU A 63 -5.47 -13.33 19.00
CA LEU A 63 -5.01 -14.51 19.72
C LEU A 63 -3.80 -15.07 18.95
N GLU A 64 -2.72 -15.36 19.67
CA GLU A 64 -1.51 -15.95 19.07
C GLU A 64 -1.71 -17.45 18.81
N ALA A 65 -2.50 -18.12 19.64
CA ALA A 65 -2.90 -19.51 19.49
C ALA A 65 -4.37 -19.68 19.97
N PRO A 66 -5.32 -20.05 19.09
CA PRO A 66 -5.17 -20.20 17.63
C PRO A 66 -4.83 -18.84 16.97
N LYS A 67 -4.21 -18.85 15.79
CA LYS A 67 -3.87 -17.65 14.99
C LYS A 67 -5.14 -16.99 14.45
N GLU A 68 -5.91 -16.40 15.36
CA GLU A 68 -7.21 -15.82 15.12
C GLU A 68 -7.19 -14.34 15.50
N ARG A 69 -7.85 -13.54 14.68
CA ARG A 69 -8.09 -12.13 14.93
C ARG A 69 -9.59 -11.89 14.99
N ALA A 70 -10.02 -11.11 15.96
CA ALA A 70 -11.39 -10.64 16.04
C ALA A 70 -11.40 -9.12 15.91
N TRP A 71 -12.09 -8.63 14.90
CA TRP A 71 -12.37 -7.22 14.73
C TRP A 71 -13.81 -6.93 15.14
N ARG A 72 -14.02 -5.90 15.97
CA ARG A 72 -15.35 -5.46 16.41
C ARG A 72 -15.51 -3.98 16.15
N GLY A 73 -16.61 -3.59 15.51
CA GLY A 73 -16.88 -2.19 15.21
C GLY A 73 -18.36 -1.81 15.23
N ARG A 74 -18.57 -0.50 15.34
CA ARG A 74 -19.89 0.16 15.32
C ARG A 74 -20.04 0.98 14.05
N PRO A 75 -21.26 1.10 13.50
CA PRO A 75 -21.50 1.92 12.33
C PRO A 75 -21.22 3.39 12.63
N THR A 76 -20.58 4.09 11.70
CA THR A 76 -20.28 5.53 11.85
C THR A 76 -21.53 6.39 11.87
N SER A 77 -22.63 5.90 11.27
CA SER A 77 -23.94 6.55 11.29
C SER A 77 -24.63 6.51 12.66
N GLY A 78 -24.16 5.66 13.58
CA GLY A 78 -24.78 5.44 14.89
C GLY A 78 -26.14 4.74 14.87
N ARG A 79 -26.63 4.28 13.70
CA ARG A 79 -28.00 3.76 13.52
C ARG A 79 -28.12 2.24 13.38
N ALA A 80 -27.12 1.46 13.78
CA ALA A 80 -27.20 -0.01 13.82
C ALA A 80 -26.33 -0.59 14.96
N GLY A 81 -26.50 -1.88 15.23
CA GLY A 81 -25.69 -2.59 16.22
C GLY A 81 -24.26 -2.88 15.74
N GLU A 82 -23.51 -3.59 16.57
CA GLU A 82 -22.11 -3.95 16.30
C GLU A 82 -21.97 -5.04 15.23
N LEU A 83 -20.92 -4.93 14.43
CA LEU A 83 -20.43 -5.99 13.55
C LEU A 83 -19.18 -6.61 14.18
N VAL A 84 -19.08 -7.93 14.11
CA VAL A 84 -17.88 -8.67 14.55
C VAL A 84 -17.39 -9.55 13.41
N ALA A 85 -16.11 -9.44 13.06
CA ALA A 85 -15.45 -10.30 12.09
C ALA A 85 -14.38 -11.14 12.79
N PHE A 86 -14.49 -12.46 12.69
CA PHE A 86 -13.48 -13.43 13.11
C PHE A 86 -12.68 -13.83 11.87
N LEU A 87 -11.37 -13.69 11.94
CA LEU A 87 -10.42 -13.89 10.85
C LEU A 87 -9.39 -14.93 11.30
N THR A 88 -9.35 -16.06 10.61
CA THR A 88 -8.41 -17.15 10.91
C THR A 88 -7.40 -17.25 9.78
N ASP A 89 -6.11 -17.25 10.12
CA ASP A 89 -5.02 -17.44 9.16
C ASP A 89 -4.97 -18.92 8.71
N ALA A 90 -5.88 -19.27 7.80
CA ALA A 90 -6.09 -20.60 7.25
C ALA A 90 -6.53 -20.51 5.78
N THR A 91 -6.01 -21.43 4.96
CA THR A 91 -6.35 -21.50 3.53
C THR A 91 -7.85 -21.65 3.33
N CYS A 92 -8.42 -20.80 2.46
CA CYS A 92 -9.84 -20.73 2.15
C CYS A 92 -10.04 -20.82 0.63
N SER A 93 -11.01 -21.63 0.19
CA SER A 93 -11.49 -21.65 -1.20
C SER A 93 -12.85 -20.96 -1.25
N ASP A 94 -13.04 -20.13 -2.28
CA ASP A 94 -14.32 -19.44 -2.50
C ASP A 94 -15.37 -20.32 -3.21
N GLY A 95 -15.01 -21.57 -3.54
CA GLY A 95 -15.86 -22.54 -4.22
C GLY A 95 -16.20 -22.20 -5.68
N MET A 96 -15.72 -21.07 -6.18
CA MET A 96 -16.03 -20.54 -7.51
C MET A 96 -14.80 -20.45 -8.41
N SER A 97 -13.61 -20.50 -7.81
CA SER A 97 -12.32 -20.48 -8.48
C SER A 97 -11.35 -21.47 -7.84
N GLU A 98 -10.28 -21.80 -8.57
CA GLU A 98 -9.14 -22.56 -8.05
C GLU A 98 -8.23 -21.70 -7.15
N ALA A 99 -8.58 -20.43 -6.89
CA ALA A 99 -7.78 -19.55 -6.08
C ALA A 99 -7.86 -19.95 -4.61
N GLN A 100 -6.69 -20.04 -3.98
CA GLN A 100 -6.57 -20.21 -2.55
C GLN A 100 -6.34 -18.86 -1.87
N HIS A 101 -7.18 -18.56 -0.89
CA HIS A 101 -7.14 -17.33 -0.10
C HIS A 101 -6.49 -17.59 1.25
N PRO A 102 -5.66 -16.66 1.77
CA PRO A 102 -4.85 -16.89 2.97
C PRO A 102 -5.65 -16.87 4.29
N VAL A 103 -6.88 -16.35 4.28
CA VAL A 103 -7.66 -16.10 5.50
C VAL A 103 -9.10 -16.55 5.30
N THR A 104 -9.64 -17.22 6.31
CA THR A 104 -11.07 -17.55 6.43
C THR A 104 -11.74 -16.48 7.29
N ALA A 105 -12.91 -15.99 6.87
CA ALA A 105 -13.71 -15.01 7.58
C ALA A 105 -15.06 -15.55 8.02
N ARG A 106 -15.45 -15.21 9.26
CA ARG A 106 -16.81 -15.35 9.78
C ARG A 106 -17.26 -13.99 10.29
N VAL A 107 -18.35 -13.46 9.76
CA VAL A 107 -18.85 -12.12 10.08
C VAL A 107 -20.23 -12.20 10.69
N SER A 108 -20.35 -11.77 11.94
CA SER A 108 -21.63 -11.62 12.65
C SER A 108 -22.17 -10.21 12.45
N LEU A 109 -23.34 -10.11 11.84
CA LEU A 109 -24.06 -8.85 11.61
C LEU A 109 -24.98 -8.50 12.78
N PRO A 110 -25.38 -7.21 12.92
CA PRO A 110 -26.26 -6.75 14.00
C PRO A 110 -27.65 -7.42 14.04
N ASN A 111 -28.12 -7.90 12.90
CA ASN A 111 -29.40 -8.58 12.75
C ASN A 111 -29.33 -10.09 13.04
N GLY A 112 -28.20 -10.58 13.58
CA GLY A 112 -27.99 -11.99 13.90
C GLY A 112 -27.58 -12.86 12.71
N ARG A 113 -27.49 -12.31 11.48
CA ARG A 113 -26.97 -13.06 10.32
C ARG A 113 -25.48 -13.32 10.49
N LEU A 114 -25.08 -14.55 10.20
CA LEU A 114 -23.69 -14.96 10.10
C LEU A 114 -23.31 -15.16 8.63
N LEU A 115 -22.22 -14.52 8.23
CA LEU A 115 -21.64 -14.64 6.90
C LEU A 115 -20.33 -15.41 6.98
N ILE A 116 -20.04 -16.22 5.98
CA ILE A 116 -18.80 -16.97 5.84
C ILE A 116 -18.19 -16.63 4.49
N GLY A 117 -16.87 -16.55 4.45
CA GLY A 117 -16.16 -16.21 3.23
C GLY A 117 -14.65 -16.30 3.37
N CYS A 118 -13.96 -15.87 2.34
CA CYS A 118 -12.51 -15.82 2.28
C CYS A 118 -12.02 -14.37 2.31
N CYS A 119 -10.76 -14.15 2.65
CA CYS A 119 -10.14 -12.83 2.49
C CYS A 119 -8.91 -12.87 1.60
N ARG A 120 -8.75 -11.81 0.82
CA ARG A 120 -7.56 -11.53 0.02
C ARG A 120 -6.93 -10.23 0.48
N VAL A 121 -5.60 -10.18 0.36
CA VAL A 121 -4.90 -8.90 0.34
C VAL A 121 -4.94 -8.43 -1.11
N PRO A 122 -5.54 -7.28 -1.43
CA PRO A 122 -5.39 -6.65 -2.74
C PRO A 122 -3.90 -6.65 -3.04
N ALA A 123 -3.53 -6.98 -4.27
CA ALA A 123 -2.20 -6.61 -4.70
C ALA A 123 -2.10 -5.12 -4.40
N ALA A 124 -1.24 -4.74 -3.45
CA ALA A 124 -0.80 -3.36 -3.32
C ALA A 124 -0.55 -2.94 -4.76
N THR A 125 -1.08 -1.79 -5.20
CA THR A 125 -0.69 -1.19 -6.46
C THR A 125 0.83 -1.11 -6.40
N ARG A 126 1.49 -2.17 -6.87
CA ARG A 126 2.91 -2.22 -7.04
C ARG A 126 3.04 -1.14 -8.09
N THR A 127 3.57 0.01 -7.71
CA THR A 127 4.40 0.75 -8.63
C THR A 127 5.18 -0.32 -9.38
N PRO A 128 5.00 -0.46 -10.71
CA PRO A 128 5.71 -1.50 -11.44
C PRO A 128 7.17 -1.40 -10.99
N PRO A 129 7.82 -2.53 -10.64
CA PRO A 129 9.23 -2.48 -10.28
C PRO A 129 9.90 -1.64 -11.38
N PRO A 130 10.71 -0.62 -11.01
CA PRO A 130 11.39 0.17 -12.02
C PRO A 130 12.05 -0.83 -12.98
N PRO A 131 11.94 -0.62 -14.31
CA PRO A 131 12.49 -1.56 -15.27
C PRO A 131 13.92 -1.88 -14.81
N ALA A 132 14.26 -3.17 -14.74
CA ALA A 132 15.56 -3.60 -14.26
C ALA A 132 16.63 -2.76 -14.98
N MET A 133 17.21 -1.81 -14.26
CA MET A 133 18.16 -0.88 -14.84
C MET A 133 19.41 -1.69 -15.12
N THR A 134 19.59 -2.09 -16.37
CA THR A 134 20.86 -2.63 -16.83
C THR A 134 21.88 -1.48 -16.84
N ILE A 135 23.10 -1.79 -16.41
CA ILE A 135 24.22 -0.86 -16.52
C ILE A 135 24.57 -0.59 -18.00
N GLU A 136 24.26 -1.55 -18.89
CA GLU A 136 24.58 -1.47 -20.31
C GLU A 136 23.56 -0.66 -21.11
N GLY A 137 24.05 0.22 -21.99
CA GLY A 137 23.22 1.00 -22.90
C GLY A 137 23.16 2.49 -22.57
N PRO A 138 22.68 2.90 -21.37
CA PRO A 138 22.62 4.30 -20.95
C PRO A 138 23.99 4.97 -20.80
N THR A 139 24.02 6.28 -21.01
CA THR A 139 25.16 7.14 -20.63
C THR A 139 24.97 7.62 -19.20
N TRP A 140 25.91 7.26 -18.33
CA TRP A 140 25.95 7.62 -16.94
C TRP A 140 26.73 8.91 -16.77
N ARG A 141 26.28 9.80 -15.88
CA ARG A 141 27.02 11.00 -15.47
C ARG A 141 27.47 10.85 -14.03
N LEU A 142 28.74 11.07 -13.77
CA LEU A 142 29.27 11.08 -12.41
C LEU A 142 28.66 12.24 -11.62
N SER A 143 27.98 11.92 -10.52
CA SER A 143 27.38 12.92 -9.64
C SER A 143 28.25 13.28 -8.44
N THR A 144 28.95 12.31 -7.86
CA THR A 144 29.74 12.46 -6.62
C THR A 144 30.84 11.39 -6.54
N ILE A 145 31.98 11.69 -5.92
CA ILE A 145 33.00 10.69 -5.53
C ILE A 145 33.29 10.86 -4.03
N GLY A 146 32.94 9.87 -3.21
CA GLY A 146 33.17 9.93 -1.75
C GLY A 146 32.33 11.01 -1.06
N SER A 147 32.87 11.61 -0.01
CA SER A 147 32.23 12.66 0.82
C SER A 147 32.72 14.08 0.51
N SER A 148 33.58 14.23 -0.49
CA SER A 148 34.02 15.53 -1.01
C SER A 148 33.26 15.75 -2.31
N GLU A 149 32.69 16.94 -2.56
CA GLU A 149 32.22 17.30 -3.91
C GLU A 149 33.48 17.55 -4.75
N PRO A 150 33.95 16.61 -5.61
CA PRO A 150 34.94 17.01 -6.59
C PRO A 150 34.19 17.87 -7.61
N ASP A 151 34.89 18.78 -8.27
CA ASP A 151 34.34 19.43 -9.45
C ASP A 151 33.87 18.31 -10.41
N THR A 152 32.56 18.21 -10.63
CA THR A 152 31.96 17.14 -11.46
C THR A 152 32.15 17.42 -12.95
N ALA A 153 32.55 18.65 -13.25
CA ALA A 153 33.38 18.95 -14.38
C ALA A 153 34.76 18.33 -14.12
N GLY A 154 35.20 17.34 -14.90
CA GLY A 154 36.58 16.86 -14.83
C GLY A 154 37.59 18.01 -14.98
N GLN A 155 38.90 17.72 -14.98
CA GLN A 155 39.97 18.75 -15.01
C GLN A 155 39.85 19.81 -16.14
N THR A 156 38.97 19.62 -17.11
CA THR A 156 38.71 20.45 -18.29
C THR A 156 37.40 21.25 -18.26
N GLY A 157 36.59 21.21 -17.18
CA GLY A 157 35.31 21.93 -17.13
C GLY A 157 34.10 21.16 -17.69
N ARG A 158 34.25 19.88 -18.06
CA ARG A 158 33.22 19.06 -18.73
C ARG A 158 32.70 17.92 -17.84
N PRO A 159 31.39 17.61 -17.87
CA PRO A 159 30.81 16.56 -17.04
C PRO A 159 31.43 15.20 -17.37
N VAL A 160 31.91 14.50 -16.35
CA VAL A 160 32.43 13.14 -16.51
C VAL A 160 31.27 12.18 -16.80
N THR A 161 31.34 11.48 -17.94
CA THR A 161 30.32 10.52 -18.36
C THR A 161 30.92 9.18 -18.74
N ALA A 162 30.17 8.09 -18.57
CA ALA A 162 30.57 6.74 -18.92
C ALA A 162 29.40 5.98 -19.56
N ARG A 163 29.68 5.17 -20.58
CA ARG A 163 28.73 4.25 -21.19
C ARG A 163 29.31 2.84 -21.15
N PHE A 164 28.50 1.88 -20.73
CA PHE A 164 28.88 0.47 -20.68
C PHE A 164 28.23 -0.29 -21.82
N ALA A 165 29.01 -1.07 -22.57
CA ALA A 165 28.49 -1.90 -23.65
C ALA A 165 29.40 -3.11 -23.90
N ALA A 166 28.85 -4.32 -23.76
CA ALA A 166 29.55 -5.59 -24.02
C ALA A 166 30.90 -5.68 -23.28
N GLY A 167 30.90 -5.32 -22.00
CA GLY A 167 32.12 -5.33 -21.16
C GLY A 167 33.14 -4.23 -21.46
N ARG A 168 32.82 -3.25 -22.31
CA ARG A 168 33.65 -2.05 -22.56
C ARG A 168 33.06 -0.81 -21.89
N VAL A 169 33.93 0.14 -21.59
CA VAL A 169 33.58 1.46 -21.02
C VAL A 169 34.06 2.54 -21.99
N ASP A 170 33.13 3.38 -22.44
CA ASP A 170 33.39 4.53 -23.31
C ASP A 170 33.05 5.84 -22.58
N GLY A 171 33.91 6.85 -22.71
CA GLY A 171 33.71 8.20 -22.15
C GLY A 171 34.67 8.53 -20.99
N PHE A 172 35.26 9.73 -21.05
CA PHE A 172 35.99 10.45 -20.01
C PHE A 172 35.92 11.96 -20.29
#